data_AF-A0A949V709-F1
#
_entry.id   AF-A0A949V709-F1
#
_cell.length_a   1.000
_cell.length_b   1.000
_cell.length_c   1.000
_cell.angle_alpha   90.00
_cell.angle_beta   90.00
_cell.angle_gamma   90.00
#
_symmetry.space_group_name_H-M   'P 1'
#
loop_
_entity.id
_entity.type
_entity.pdbx_description
1 polymer ?
#
loop_
_entity_poly.entity_id
_entity_poly.type
_entity_poly.pdbx_seq_one_letter_code
_entity_poly.pdbx_strand_id
1 'polypeptide(L)'
;MAHFTSGNVGSYYQLVHRRATSTVDIPLTATASTTGLRVLGAWEVFTFGKWTGELYLETKKLDGTWQTLRAWGADHDNNIQASGTVDVETTMRLRYVASSHTGSPDPRAELAAIDPAIYGLVKVTGVTSSTVANVTVIRPLEATTATLDWSESAWSTRRGFPRACAIHQQRLTFAGCTDEPQKIWGSAINDFNNFQILDFEDASYAVQVAAQEANPIVWLASQDGLIVGTEGDEWLLDSGDGVISPSNPPNSKRKTKFGSADLQAQLVGSVVLFIQRG
;
A
#
# COMPACT_ATOMS: atom_id res chain seq x y z
N MET A 1 -22.78 -2.21 13.21
CA MET A 1 -22.88 -3.44 12.38
C MET A 1 -22.87 -2.99 10.92
N ALA A 2 -21.99 -3.56 10.08
CA ALA A 2 -21.96 -3.20 8.66
C ALA A 2 -23.20 -3.78 7.97
N HIS A 3 -24.01 -2.92 7.36
CA HIS A 3 -25.16 -3.32 6.55
C HIS A 3 -24.78 -3.18 5.09
N PHE A 4 -24.54 -4.29 4.39
CA PHE A 4 -24.44 -4.28 2.94
C PHE A 4 -25.77 -3.80 2.35
N THR A 5 -25.68 -2.94 1.35
CA THR A 5 -26.79 -2.36 0.59
C THR A 5 -26.55 -2.59 -0.89
N SER A 6 -27.59 -2.47 -1.72
CA SER A 6 -27.44 -2.57 -3.18
C SER A 6 -26.39 -1.60 -3.76
N GLY A 7 -26.15 -0.46 -3.10
CA GLY A 7 -25.12 0.49 -3.48
C GLY A 7 -23.68 -0.01 -3.32
N ASN A 8 -23.44 -1.07 -2.53
CA ASN A 8 -22.09 -1.63 -2.39
C ASN A 8 -21.65 -2.47 -3.60
N VAL A 9 -22.55 -2.79 -4.54
CA VAL A 9 -22.17 -3.51 -5.77
C VAL A 9 -21.20 -2.65 -6.59
N GLY A 10 -20.03 -3.21 -6.90
CA GLY A 10 -18.93 -2.54 -7.56
C GLY A 10 -17.89 -1.93 -6.61
N SER A 11 -18.20 -1.79 -5.31
CA SER A 11 -17.25 -1.34 -4.29
C SER A 11 -16.15 -2.37 -4.04
N TYR A 12 -14.97 -1.87 -3.71
CA TYR A 12 -13.83 -2.68 -3.32
C TYR A 12 -13.70 -2.71 -1.80
N TYR A 13 -13.33 -3.86 -1.27
CA TYR A 13 -13.02 -4.06 0.14
C TYR A 13 -11.64 -4.68 0.27
N GLN A 14 -10.80 -4.05 1.08
CA GLN A 14 -9.56 -4.66 1.53
C GLN A 14 -9.83 -5.45 2.80
N LEU A 15 -9.43 -6.72 2.80
CA LEU A 15 -9.52 -7.60 3.95
C LEU A 15 -8.11 -7.91 4.42
N VAL A 16 -7.88 -7.84 5.73
CA VAL A 16 -6.58 -8.14 6.32
C VAL A 16 -6.69 -9.42 7.12
N HIS A 17 -5.79 -10.35 6.84
CA HIS A 17 -5.65 -11.58 7.59
C HIS A 17 -4.23 -11.62 8.16
N ARG A 18 -4.10 -12.14 9.38
CA ARG A 18 -2.79 -12.43 9.94
C ARG A 18 -2.41 -13.86 9.59
N ARG A 19 -1.21 -14.05 9.08
CA ARG A 19 -0.66 -15.37 8.84
C ARG A 19 -0.59 -16.18 10.13
N ALA A 20 -0.81 -17.48 10.03
CA ALA A 20 -0.64 -18.39 11.17
C ALA A 20 0.85 -18.58 11.52
N THR A 21 1.74 -18.49 10.54
CA THR A 21 3.19 -18.59 10.71
C THR A 21 3.88 -17.56 9.83
N SER A 22 4.80 -16.80 10.43
CA SER A 22 5.57 -15.75 9.74
C SER A 22 6.89 -16.21 9.17
N THR A 23 7.20 -17.48 9.35
CA THR A 23 8.48 -18.07 8.99
C THR A 23 8.30 -19.31 8.13
N VAL A 24 9.28 -19.58 7.29
CA VAL A 24 9.48 -20.88 6.64
C VAL A 24 10.91 -21.32 6.89
N ASP A 25 11.06 -22.56 7.33
CA ASP A 25 12.34 -23.17 7.64
C ASP A 25 12.70 -24.26 6.62
N ILE A 26 14.01 -24.46 6.43
CA ILE A 26 14.57 -25.52 5.59
C ILE A 26 15.77 -26.17 6.31
N PRO A 27 15.77 -27.50 6.48
CA PRO A 27 16.97 -28.23 6.87
C PRO A 27 18.06 -28.09 5.82
N LEU A 28 19.28 -27.75 6.24
CA LEU A 28 20.45 -27.61 5.36
C LEU A 28 21.23 -28.93 5.24
N THR A 29 20.49 -30.04 5.11
CA THR A 29 21.05 -31.40 5.06
C THR A 29 20.99 -32.02 3.66
N ALA A 30 20.10 -31.53 2.79
CA ALA A 30 19.94 -32.00 1.42
C ALA A 30 19.40 -30.88 0.51
N THR A 31 19.63 -31.01 -0.80
CA THR A 31 19.11 -30.04 -1.78
C THR A 31 17.59 -30.03 -1.76
N ALA A 32 16.99 -28.89 -1.44
CA ALA A 32 15.55 -28.72 -1.26
C ALA A 32 15.11 -27.26 -1.44
N SER A 33 13.81 -27.01 -1.39
CA SER A 33 13.24 -25.65 -1.37
C SER A 33 12.06 -25.60 -0.42
N THR A 34 11.88 -24.46 0.25
CA THR A 34 10.70 -24.22 1.10
C THR A 34 9.44 -24.02 0.26
N THR A 35 8.29 -24.06 0.93
CA THR A 35 7.09 -23.42 0.43
C THR A 35 7.31 -21.91 0.27
N GLY A 36 6.49 -21.29 -0.58
CA GLY A 36 6.52 -19.84 -0.77
C GLY A 36 5.87 -19.12 0.40
N LEU A 37 6.51 -18.06 0.88
CA LEU A 37 6.03 -17.14 1.90
C LEU A 37 5.66 -15.81 1.23
N ARG A 38 4.42 -15.33 1.42
CA ARG A 38 4.03 -13.99 0.96
C ARG A 38 4.67 -12.94 1.86
N VAL A 39 5.31 -11.94 1.25
CA VAL A 39 6.03 -10.87 1.94
C VAL A 39 5.63 -9.53 1.33
N LEU A 40 5.26 -8.60 2.21
CA LEU A 40 5.18 -7.17 1.95
C LEU A 40 5.94 -6.48 3.09
N GLY A 41 6.81 -5.54 2.77
CA GLY A 41 7.68 -4.89 3.76
C GLY A 41 8.91 -5.73 4.11
N ALA A 42 9.31 -5.71 5.38
CA ALA A 42 10.58 -6.27 5.82
C ALA A 42 10.60 -7.80 5.87
N TRP A 43 11.74 -8.38 5.49
CA TRP A 43 12.05 -9.80 5.61
C TRP A 43 13.42 -10.02 6.22
N GLU A 44 13.61 -11.19 6.82
CA GLU A 44 14.88 -11.62 7.40
C GLU A 44 15.20 -13.06 7.02
N VAL A 45 16.49 -13.37 6.88
CA VAL A 45 17.02 -14.72 6.68
C VAL A 45 18.10 -14.98 7.71
N PHE A 46 17.98 -16.12 8.40
CA PHE A 46 18.97 -16.63 9.34
C PHE A 46 19.41 -18.03 8.94
N THR A 47 20.67 -18.37 9.16
CA THR A 47 21.14 -19.77 9.15
C THR A 47 21.70 -20.16 10.50
N PHE A 48 21.60 -21.44 10.81
CA PHE A 48 22.02 -22.02 12.09
C PHE A 48 22.82 -23.31 11.85
N GLY A 49 23.75 -23.59 12.76
CA GLY A 49 24.58 -24.79 12.72
C GLY A 49 25.76 -24.67 11.74
N LYS A 50 26.35 -25.82 11.39
CA LYS A 50 27.39 -25.90 10.35
C LYS A 50 26.78 -26.49 9.09
N TRP A 51 27.00 -25.85 7.95
CA TRP A 51 26.42 -26.26 6.69
C TRP A 51 27.40 -25.99 5.55
N THR A 52 27.35 -26.86 4.55
CA THR A 52 28.27 -26.84 3.41
C THR A 52 27.44 -26.92 2.14
N GLY A 53 27.40 -25.84 1.37
CA GLY A 53 26.58 -25.72 0.18
C GLY A 53 26.22 -24.27 -0.14
N GLU A 54 25.19 -24.10 -0.95
CA GLU A 54 24.71 -22.79 -1.38
C GLU A 54 23.23 -22.60 -1.01
N LEU A 55 22.94 -21.53 -0.27
CA LEU A 55 21.61 -21.09 0.08
C LEU A 55 21.20 -19.92 -0.83
N TYR A 56 20.02 -20.04 -1.43
CA TYR A 56 19.44 -19.05 -2.33
C TYR A 56 18.17 -18.48 -1.71
N LEU A 57 18.08 -17.15 -1.66
CA LEU A 57 16.82 -16.45 -1.46
C LEU A 57 16.20 -16.16 -2.83
N GLU A 58 15.00 -16.67 -3.05
CA GLU A 58 14.30 -16.52 -4.32
C GLU A 58 12.99 -15.74 -4.15
N THR A 59 12.64 -14.96 -5.17
CA THR A 59 11.36 -14.26 -5.30
C THR A 59 10.62 -14.76 -6.52
N LYS A 60 9.29 -14.83 -6.46
CA LYS A 60 8.45 -15.28 -7.56
C LYS A 60 8.14 -14.11 -8.50
N LYS A 61 8.42 -14.29 -9.78
CA LYS A 61 8.08 -13.35 -10.84
C LYS A 61 6.59 -13.39 -11.18
N LEU A 62 6.13 -12.38 -11.91
CA LEU A 62 4.75 -12.28 -12.39
C LEU A 62 4.36 -13.44 -13.34
N ASP A 63 5.32 -13.98 -14.09
CA ASP A 63 5.14 -15.16 -14.95
C ASP A 63 5.08 -16.49 -14.17
N GLY A 64 5.21 -16.43 -12.84
CA GLY A 64 5.20 -17.58 -11.94
C GLY A 64 6.55 -18.27 -11.77
N THR A 65 7.60 -17.86 -12.49
CA THR A 65 8.95 -18.41 -12.36
C THR A 65 9.67 -17.85 -11.13
N TRP A 66 10.65 -18.60 -10.60
CA TRP A 66 11.47 -18.16 -9.48
C TRP A 66 12.72 -17.43 -9.96
N GLN A 67 13.07 -16.34 -9.31
CA GLN A 67 14.29 -15.56 -9.53
C GLN A 67 15.13 -15.53 -8.26
N THR A 68 16.42 -15.80 -8.38
CA THR A 68 17.37 -15.57 -7.28
C THR A 68 17.53 -14.08 -7.00
N LEU A 69 17.19 -13.68 -5.78
CA LEU A 69 17.43 -12.34 -5.26
C LEU A 69 18.84 -12.24 -4.67
N ARG A 70 19.26 -13.27 -3.93
CA ARG A 70 20.59 -13.35 -3.31
C ARG A 70 20.99 -14.82 -3.12
N ALA A 71 22.29 -15.07 -3.10
CA ALA A 71 22.86 -16.39 -2.80
C ALA A 71 23.99 -16.24 -1.76
N TRP A 72 24.13 -17.25 -0.91
CA TRP A 72 25.18 -17.37 0.09
C TRP A 72 25.78 -18.77 0.05
N GLY A 73 27.11 -18.85 -0.04
CA GLY A 73 27.85 -20.10 0.12
C GLY A 73 28.45 -20.20 1.51
N ALA A 74 28.46 -21.40 2.06
CA ALA A 74 29.26 -21.73 3.23
C ALA A 74 29.89 -23.12 3.02
N ASP A 75 31.05 -23.33 3.64
CA ASP A 75 31.70 -24.63 3.70
C ASP A 75 31.74 -25.21 5.13
N HIS A 76 31.48 -24.39 6.16
CA HIS A 76 31.46 -24.77 7.58
C HIS A 76 30.46 -23.95 8.43
N ASP A 77 30.91 -23.19 9.42
CA ASP A 77 30.12 -22.52 10.46
C ASP A 77 29.84 -21.04 10.16
N ASN A 78 29.82 -20.68 8.88
CA ASN A 78 29.48 -19.34 8.44
C ASN A 78 27.96 -19.14 8.45
N ASN A 79 27.45 -18.59 9.55
CA ASN A 79 26.02 -18.32 9.68
C ASN A 79 25.65 -16.93 9.14
N ILE A 80 24.61 -16.91 8.33
CA ILE A 80 24.13 -15.72 7.63
C ILE A 80 23.02 -15.08 8.45
N GLN A 81 23.10 -13.76 8.57
CA GLN A 81 21.99 -12.90 8.95
C GLN A 81 21.83 -11.86 7.85
N ALA A 82 20.67 -11.87 7.20
CA ALA A 82 20.36 -10.93 6.13
C ALA A 82 18.95 -10.40 6.29
N SER A 83 18.74 -9.15 5.89
CA SER A 83 17.44 -8.51 5.89
C SER A 83 17.27 -7.66 4.64
N GLY A 84 16.03 -7.28 4.36
CA GLY A 84 15.66 -6.35 3.30
C GLY A 84 14.19 -6.00 3.36
N THR A 85 13.74 -5.18 2.42
CA THR A 85 12.34 -4.78 2.26
C THR A 85 11.85 -5.07 0.85
N VAL A 86 10.54 -5.29 0.72
CA VAL A 86 9.84 -5.35 -0.57
C VAL A 86 8.64 -4.41 -0.55
N ASP A 87 8.58 -3.50 -1.50
CA ASP A 87 7.55 -2.44 -1.53
C ASP A 87 6.29 -2.88 -2.28
N VAL A 88 6.36 -4.04 -2.93
CA VAL A 88 5.24 -4.72 -3.58
C VAL A 88 5.17 -6.15 -3.03
N GLU A 89 3.95 -6.58 -2.71
CA GLU A 89 3.73 -7.93 -2.19
C GLU A 89 4.25 -8.98 -3.19
N THR A 90 5.16 -9.84 -2.73
CA THR A 90 5.73 -10.93 -3.54
C THR A 90 5.78 -12.22 -2.73
N THR A 91 5.91 -13.36 -3.43
CA THR A 91 6.16 -14.65 -2.78
C THR A 91 7.66 -14.93 -2.79
N MET A 92 8.25 -15.14 -1.61
CA MET A 92 9.66 -15.48 -1.42
C MET A 92 9.82 -16.92 -0.94
N ARG A 93 10.96 -17.55 -1.22
CA ARG A 93 11.31 -18.87 -0.67
C ARG A 93 12.81 -19.02 -0.47
N LEU A 94 13.21 -20.00 0.32
CA LEU A 94 14.58 -20.47 0.36
C LEU A 94 14.74 -21.69 -0.54
N ARG A 95 15.86 -21.75 -1.27
CA ARG A 95 16.33 -22.96 -1.95
C ARG A 95 17.74 -23.26 -1.50
N TYR A 96 17.98 -24.47 -1.03
CA TYR A 96 19.30 -24.93 -0.64
C TYR A 96 19.83 -25.95 -1.64
N VAL A 97 21.11 -25.85 -1.98
CA VAL A 97 21.85 -26.82 -2.79
C VAL A 97 22.97 -27.37 -1.92
N ALA A 98 22.82 -28.62 -1.48
CA ALA A 98 23.75 -29.25 -0.56
C ALA A 98 25.08 -29.59 -1.26
N SER A 99 26.18 -29.35 -0.55
CA SER A 99 27.47 -30.00 -0.78
C SER A 99 27.72 -31.02 0.34
N SER A 100 28.91 -31.64 0.38
CA SER A 100 29.25 -32.60 1.43
C SER A 100 29.15 -31.97 2.83
N HIS A 101 28.15 -32.38 3.61
CA HIS A 101 27.94 -31.90 4.98
C HIS A 101 28.64 -32.81 6.01
N THR A 102 29.28 -32.23 7.02
CA THR A 102 29.86 -32.96 8.16
C THR A 102 29.33 -32.46 9.51
N GLY A 103 28.56 -33.34 10.17
CA GLY A 103 28.51 -33.44 11.64
C GLY A 103 27.93 -32.27 12.45
N SER A 104 27.06 -31.42 11.89
CA SER A 104 26.28 -30.49 12.72
C SER A 104 24.97 -31.14 13.15
N PRO A 105 24.58 -31.04 14.44
CA PRO A 105 23.19 -31.30 14.80
C PRO A 105 22.32 -30.20 14.17
N ASP A 106 21.31 -30.63 13.41
CA ASP A 106 20.20 -29.83 12.86
C ASP A 106 20.57 -28.47 12.20
N PRO A 107 21.44 -28.45 11.17
CA PRO A 107 21.67 -27.22 10.43
C PRO A 107 20.41 -26.82 9.67
N ARG A 108 20.02 -25.55 9.76
CA ARG A 108 18.77 -25.04 9.14
C ARG A 108 18.91 -23.59 8.71
N ALA A 109 18.09 -23.18 7.75
CA ALA A 109 17.85 -21.79 7.44
C ALA A 109 16.38 -21.44 7.68
N GLU A 110 16.14 -20.19 8.05
CA GLU A 110 14.80 -19.63 8.27
C GLU A 110 14.66 -18.36 7.45
N LEU A 111 13.53 -18.22 6.77
CA LEU A 111 13.07 -16.98 6.14
C LEU A 111 11.86 -16.49 6.91
N ALA A 112 11.92 -15.25 7.40
CA ALA A 112 10.86 -14.60 8.15
C ALA A 112 10.31 -13.40 7.37
N ALA A 113 8.99 -13.24 7.35
CA ALA A 113 8.34 -11.98 7.05
C ALA A 113 8.06 -11.25 8.36
N ILE A 114 8.51 -10.01 8.49
CA ILE A 114 8.39 -9.26 9.74
C ILE A 114 6.95 -8.86 10.00
N ASP A 115 6.23 -8.42 8.98
CA ASP A 115 4.80 -8.10 9.10
C ASP A 115 3.94 -9.37 8.90
N PRO A 116 3.19 -9.80 9.94
CA PRO A 116 2.28 -10.92 9.80
C PRO A 116 1.04 -10.60 8.96
N ALA A 117 0.72 -9.33 8.72
CA ALA A 117 -0.45 -8.91 7.98
C ALA A 117 -0.32 -9.25 6.49
N ILE A 118 -1.40 -9.79 5.94
CA ILE A 118 -1.55 -10.06 4.52
C ILE A 118 -2.84 -9.40 4.06
N TYR A 119 -2.72 -8.59 3.02
CA TYR A 119 -3.80 -7.77 2.52
C TYR A 119 -4.41 -8.46 1.30
N GLY A 120 -5.68 -8.83 1.36
CA GLY A 120 -6.46 -9.24 0.19
C GLY A 120 -7.36 -8.11 -0.31
N LEU A 121 -7.77 -8.19 -1.56
CA LEU A 121 -8.67 -7.19 -2.17
C LEU A 121 -9.78 -7.93 -2.89
N VAL A 122 -11.02 -7.57 -2.57
CA VAL A 122 -12.21 -8.15 -3.18
C VAL A 122 -13.11 -7.06 -3.75
N LYS A 123 -13.82 -7.39 -4.83
CA LYS A 123 -14.84 -6.52 -5.44
C LYS A 123 -16.21 -7.13 -5.24
N VAL A 124 -17.16 -6.37 -4.70
CA VAL A 124 -18.54 -6.84 -4.52
C VAL A 124 -19.24 -6.93 -5.87
N THR A 125 -19.82 -8.09 -6.16
CA THR A 125 -20.58 -8.36 -7.40
C THR A 125 -22.09 -8.42 -7.17
N GLY A 126 -22.53 -8.69 -5.94
CA GLY A 126 -23.94 -8.70 -5.58
C GLY A 126 -24.12 -8.72 -4.07
N VAL A 127 -25.24 -8.19 -3.58
CA VAL A 127 -25.60 -8.21 -2.16
C VAL A 127 -26.82 -9.09 -1.99
N THR A 128 -26.69 -10.14 -1.17
CA THR A 128 -27.76 -11.11 -0.90
C THR A 128 -28.58 -10.68 0.31
N SER A 129 -27.93 -10.12 1.33
CA SER A 129 -28.57 -9.59 2.54
C SER A 129 -27.71 -8.48 3.15
N SER A 130 -28.18 -7.86 4.23
CA SER A 130 -27.40 -6.84 4.95
C SER A 130 -26.09 -7.36 5.55
N THR A 131 -25.87 -8.68 5.62
CA THR A 131 -24.65 -9.30 6.16
C THR A 131 -23.94 -10.23 5.18
N VAL A 132 -24.50 -10.43 3.98
CA VAL A 132 -23.96 -11.38 2.99
C VAL A 132 -23.86 -10.71 1.62
N ALA A 133 -22.64 -10.70 1.08
CA ALA A 133 -22.34 -10.21 -0.26
C ALA A 133 -21.49 -11.22 -1.04
N ASN A 134 -21.74 -11.32 -2.34
CA ASN A 134 -20.91 -12.06 -3.27
C ASN A 134 -19.77 -11.17 -3.75
N VAL A 135 -18.57 -11.73 -3.86
CA VAL A 135 -17.37 -10.98 -4.24
C VAL A 135 -16.53 -11.74 -5.26
N THR A 136 -15.78 -11.00 -6.07
CA THR A 136 -14.66 -11.53 -6.86
C THR A 136 -13.35 -11.16 -6.17
N VAL A 137 -12.45 -12.12 -6.02
CA VAL A 137 -11.11 -11.90 -5.46
C VAL A 137 -10.23 -11.25 -6.53
N ILE A 138 -9.70 -10.06 -6.23
CA ILE A 138 -8.81 -9.29 -7.10
C ILE A 138 -7.35 -9.50 -6.67
N ARG A 139 -7.08 -9.41 -5.36
CA ARG A 139 -5.81 -9.79 -4.74
C ARG A 139 -6.08 -10.93 -3.76
N PRO A 140 -5.32 -12.05 -3.83
CA PRO A 140 -5.58 -13.23 -3.02
C PRO A 140 -5.70 -12.93 -1.52
N LEU A 141 -6.73 -13.50 -0.91
CA LEU A 141 -6.88 -13.53 0.54
C LEU A 141 -5.94 -14.59 1.11
N GLU A 142 -5.45 -14.38 2.33
CA GLU A 142 -4.69 -15.41 3.04
C GLU A 142 -5.59 -16.54 3.52
N ALA A 143 -6.75 -16.18 4.07
CA ALA A 143 -7.70 -17.14 4.61
C ALA A 143 -9.14 -16.72 4.29
N THR A 144 -10.06 -17.67 4.42
CA THR A 144 -11.51 -17.43 4.34
C THR A 144 -12.14 -17.28 5.73
N THR A 145 -11.33 -17.26 6.78
CA THR A 145 -11.78 -17.00 8.15
C THR A 145 -12.27 -15.56 8.29
N ALA A 146 -13.22 -15.33 9.18
CA ALA A 146 -13.73 -14.00 9.44
C ALA A 146 -12.61 -13.09 9.98
N THR A 147 -12.57 -11.84 9.51
CA THR A 147 -11.64 -10.82 10.01
C THR A 147 -12.43 -9.56 10.39
N LEU A 148 -11.97 -8.88 11.44
CA LEU A 148 -12.46 -7.55 11.82
C LEU A 148 -11.62 -6.44 11.19
N ASP A 149 -10.45 -6.78 10.67
CA ASP A 149 -9.53 -5.85 10.03
C ASP A 149 -9.90 -5.76 8.54
N TRP A 150 -10.73 -4.77 8.20
CA TRP A 150 -11.14 -4.51 6.83
C TRP A 150 -11.35 -3.02 6.59
N SER A 151 -11.24 -2.61 5.33
CA SER A 151 -11.57 -1.26 4.89
C SER A 151 -12.35 -1.30 3.58
N GLU A 152 -13.33 -0.40 3.46
CA GLU A 152 -14.03 -0.15 2.21
C GLU A 152 -13.26 0.92 1.43
N SER A 153 -13.19 0.79 0.10
CA SER A 153 -12.59 1.81 -0.77
C SER A 153 -13.29 3.15 -0.59
N ALA A 154 -12.51 4.24 -0.59
CA ALA A 154 -13.01 5.61 -0.55
C ALA A 154 -13.88 5.95 -1.77
N TRP A 155 -13.65 5.27 -2.90
CA TRP A 155 -14.33 5.53 -4.16
C TRP A 155 -15.21 4.35 -4.57
N SER A 156 -16.47 4.65 -4.80
CA SER A 156 -17.45 3.70 -5.33
C SER A 156 -18.67 4.45 -5.85
N THR A 157 -19.54 3.73 -6.57
CA THR A 157 -20.87 4.24 -6.94
C THR A 157 -21.67 4.74 -5.74
N ARG A 158 -21.48 4.14 -4.55
CA ARG A 158 -22.13 4.57 -3.30
C ARG A 158 -21.48 5.79 -2.67
N ARG A 159 -20.15 5.82 -2.57
CA ARG A 159 -19.39 6.87 -1.87
C ARG A 159 -19.05 8.08 -2.75
N GLY A 160 -19.32 7.96 -4.05
CA GLY A 160 -18.90 8.91 -5.06
C GLY A 160 -17.46 8.67 -5.54
N PHE A 161 -17.10 9.40 -6.58
CA PHE A 161 -15.75 9.44 -7.14
C PHE A 161 -15.13 10.83 -6.90
N PRO A 162 -13.79 10.96 -7.00
CA PRO A 162 -13.12 12.25 -6.88
C PRO A 162 -13.68 13.30 -7.84
N ARG A 163 -13.88 14.53 -7.35
CA ARG A 163 -14.33 15.69 -8.11
C ARG A 163 -13.16 16.41 -8.79
N ALA A 164 -11.99 16.38 -8.16
CA ALA A 164 -10.81 17.07 -8.64
C ALA A 164 -9.59 16.14 -8.71
N CYS A 165 -8.68 16.45 -9.64
CA CYS A 165 -7.39 15.78 -9.77
C CYS A 165 -6.27 16.76 -10.14
N ALA A 166 -5.04 16.43 -9.76
CA ALA A 166 -3.83 17.12 -10.16
C ALA A 166 -2.63 16.19 -10.08
N ILE A 167 -1.53 16.56 -10.73
CA ILE A 167 -0.21 15.97 -10.45
C ILE A 167 0.55 16.96 -9.57
N HIS A 168 1.03 16.51 -8.41
CA HIS A 168 1.81 17.32 -7.47
C HIS A 168 2.94 16.48 -6.87
N GLN A 169 4.17 17.00 -6.84
CA GLN A 169 5.34 16.30 -6.30
C GLN A 169 5.51 14.84 -6.81
N GLN A 170 5.33 14.60 -8.11
CA GLN A 170 5.36 13.26 -8.72
C GLN A 170 4.33 12.27 -8.14
N ARG A 171 3.19 12.77 -7.66
CA ARG A 171 2.06 11.96 -7.23
C ARG A 171 0.83 12.33 -8.04
N LEU A 172 0.00 11.33 -8.34
CA LEU A 172 -1.36 11.57 -8.82
C LEU A 172 -2.24 11.86 -7.60
N THR A 173 -2.78 13.06 -7.54
CA THR A 173 -3.61 13.52 -6.43
C THR A 173 -5.06 13.61 -6.86
N PHE A 174 -5.94 13.01 -6.08
CA PHE A 174 -7.39 13.10 -6.19
C PHE A 174 -7.95 13.82 -4.97
N ALA A 175 -9.08 14.51 -5.14
CA ALA A 175 -9.73 15.18 -4.03
C ALA A 175 -11.25 15.23 -4.16
N GLY A 176 -11.91 15.18 -2.99
CA GLY A 176 -13.34 15.36 -2.78
C GLY A 176 -14.18 14.25 -3.43
N CYS A 177 -14.82 13.38 -2.64
CA CYS A 177 -15.92 12.55 -3.14
C CYS A 177 -17.22 12.91 -2.42
N THR A 178 -18.34 12.28 -2.78
CA THR A 178 -19.65 12.56 -2.17
C THR A 178 -19.63 12.34 -0.66
N ASP A 179 -19.00 11.26 -0.19
CA ASP A 179 -18.92 10.93 1.23
C ASP A 179 -17.77 11.65 1.97
N GLU A 180 -16.68 11.96 1.26
CA GLU A 180 -15.48 12.59 1.82
C GLU A 180 -15.12 13.86 1.01
N PRO A 181 -15.95 14.92 1.09
CA PRO A 181 -15.87 16.09 0.19
C PRO A 181 -14.61 16.94 0.40
N GLN A 182 -13.92 16.78 1.52
CA GLN A 182 -12.70 17.53 1.91
C GLN A 182 -11.43 16.67 1.92
N LYS A 183 -11.54 15.42 1.50
CA LYS A 183 -10.42 14.49 1.56
C LYS A 183 -9.62 14.52 0.28
N ILE A 184 -8.33 14.30 0.43
CA ILE A 184 -7.33 14.38 -0.61
C ILE A 184 -6.48 13.13 -0.50
N TRP A 185 -6.30 12.44 -1.62
CA TRP A 185 -5.52 11.22 -1.71
C TRP A 185 -4.39 11.44 -2.72
N GLY A 186 -3.15 11.20 -2.34
CA GLY A 186 -1.99 11.21 -3.23
C GLY A 186 -1.46 9.79 -3.41
N SER A 187 -1.17 9.38 -4.64
CA SER A 187 -0.49 8.12 -4.94
C SER A 187 0.91 8.06 -4.32
N ALA A 188 1.55 6.89 -4.34
CA ALA A 188 2.98 6.76 -4.11
C ALA A 188 3.78 7.60 -5.13
N ILE A 189 5.00 8.02 -4.75
CA ILE A 189 5.88 8.83 -5.61
C ILE A 189 6.26 8.02 -6.83
N ASN A 190 6.07 8.59 -8.02
CA ASN A 190 6.42 7.96 -9.31
C ASN A 190 5.69 6.63 -9.60
N ASP A 191 4.69 6.28 -8.79
CA ASP A 191 3.77 5.17 -9.01
C ASP A 191 2.33 5.65 -8.88
N PHE A 192 1.83 6.25 -9.97
CA PHE A 192 0.55 6.94 -10.02
C PHE A 192 -0.67 6.05 -9.76
N ASN A 193 -0.53 4.73 -9.85
CA ASN A 193 -1.63 3.78 -9.65
C ASN A 193 -1.64 3.19 -8.25
N ASN A 194 -0.62 3.47 -7.43
CA ASN A 194 -0.47 2.89 -6.12
C ASN A 194 -0.95 3.84 -5.03
N PHE A 195 -2.12 3.54 -4.47
CA PHE A 195 -2.73 4.23 -3.33
C PHE A 195 -2.70 3.35 -2.07
N GLN A 196 -1.75 2.42 -1.99
CA GLN A 196 -1.60 1.58 -0.82
C GLN A 196 -1.06 2.41 0.34
N ILE A 197 -1.79 2.41 1.45
CA ILE A 197 -1.39 3.10 2.67
C ILE A 197 -0.33 2.22 3.34
N LEU A 198 0.88 2.75 3.40
CA LEU A 198 2.07 2.14 4.01
C LEU A 198 2.81 3.24 4.77
N ASP A 199 3.74 2.84 5.64
CA ASP A 199 4.50 3.78 6.46
C ASP A 199 5.84 4.19 5.81
N PHE A 200 6.01 3.96 4.50
CA PHE A 200 7.19 4.39 3.75
C PHE A 200 7.12 5.88 3.41
N GLU A 201 8.28 6.52 3.29
CA GLU A 201 8.40 7.95 2.97
C GLU A 201 7.84 8.30 1.58
N ASP A 202 7.90 7.37 0.62
CA ASP A 202 7.39 7.51 -0.73
C ASP A 202 5.97 6.94 -0.90
N ALA A 203 5.38 6.34 0.13
CA ALA A 203 4.06 5.74 0.07
C ALA A 203 2.95 6.78 -0.14
N SER A 204 1.76 6.29 -0.50
CA SER A 204 0.57 7.12 -0.71
C SER A 204 0.12 7.82 0.58
N TYR A 205 -0.59 8.93 0.46
CA TYR A 205 -1.15 9.65 1.61
C TYR A 205 -2.64 9.92 1.43
N ALA A 206 -3.37 10.03 2.54
CA ALA A 206 -4.75 10.47 2.58
C ALA A 206 -4.94 11.49 3.70
N VAL A 207 -5.26 12.73 3.35
CA VAL A 207 -5.36 13.87 4.28
C VAL A 207 -6.68 14.58 4.09
N GLN A 208 -7.14 15.27 5.13
CA GLN A 208 -8.35 16.09 5.06
C GLN A 208 -7.98 17.55 5.28
N VAL A 209 -8.60 18.45 4.51
CA VAL A 209 -8.46 19.89 4.72
C VAL A 209 -9.04 20.24 6.09
N ALA A 210 -8.22 20.86 6.95
CA ALA A 210 -8.61 21.26 8.31
C ALA A 210 -9.50 22.54 8.30
N ALA A 211 -10.71 22.43 7.78
CA ALA A 211 -11.69 23.50 7.69
C ALA A 211 -12.72 23.46 8.84
N GLN A 212 -13.31 24.63 9.16
CA GLN A 212 -14.42 24.72 10.12
C GLN A 212 -15.75 24.28 9.50
N GLU A 213 -15.91 24.50 8.21
CA GLU A 213 -17.09 24.15 7.43
C GLU A 213 -16.72 23.05 6.44
N ALA A 214 -17.63 22.11 6.19
CA ALA A 214 -17.43 20.97 5.30
C ALA A 214 -17.61 21.34 3.81
N ASN A 215 -16.95 22.41 3.36
CA ASN A 215 -17.02 22.91 1.99
C ASN A 215 -16.36 21.89 1.02
N PRO A 216 -17.08 21.38 0.01
CA PRO A 216 -16.52 20.42 -0.94
C PRO A 216 -15.37 20.99 -1.77
N ILE A 217 -14.37 20.15 -2.04
CA ILE A 217 -13.28 20.45 -2.97
C ILE A 217 -13.80 20.37 -4.41
N VAL A 218 -13.42 21.36 -5.23
CA VAL A 218 -13.88 21.51 -6.62
C VAL A 218 -12.73 21.54 -7.63
N TRP A 219 -11.54 21.98 -7.24
CA TRP A 219 -10.36 21.93 -8.11
C TRP A 219 -9.07 21.83 -7.30
N LEU A 220 -8.02 21.34 -7.95
CA LEU A 220 -6.66 21.27 -7.42
C LEU A 220 -5.70 21.96 -8.40
N ALA A 221 -4.70 22.66 -7.89
CA ALA A 221 -3.63 23.25 -8.71
C ALA A 221 -2.28 23.05 -8.02
N SER A 222 -1.30 22.53 -8.76
CA SER A 222 0.07 22.35 -8.26
C SER A 222 0.91 23.59 -8.53
N GLN A 223 1.54 24.13 -7.48
CA GLN A 223 2.55 25.18 -7.54
C GLN A 223 3.62 24.88 -6.46
N ASP A 224 4.13 25.87 -5.73
CA ASP A 224 5.10 25.63 -4.64
C ASP A 224 4.51 24.77 -3.52
N GLY A 225 3.18 24.76 -3.40
CA GLY A 225 2.42 23.73 -2.71
C GLY A 225 1.17 23.34 -3.51
N LEU A 226 0.36 22.45 -2.94
CA LEU A 226 -0.91 22.04 -3.54
C LEU A 226 -2.00 23.03 -3.14
N ILE A 227 -2.46 23.82 -4.10
CA ILE A 227 -3.56 24.76 -3.91
C ILE A 227 -4.87 24.01 -4.12
N VAL A 228 -5.81 24.18 -3.18
CA VAL A 228 -7.10 23.49 -3.15
C VAL A 228 -8.20 24.52 -3.14
N GLY A 229 -9.04 24.50 -4.18
CA GLY A 229 -10.28 25.27 -4.21
C GLY A 229 -11.42 24.46 -3.62
N THR A 230 -12.10 25.04 -2.65
CA THR A 230 -13.38 24.53 -2.14
C THR A 230 -14.50 25.49 -2.49
N GLU A 231 -15.73 25.04 -2.39
CA GLU A 231 -16.91 25.86 -2.64
C GLU A 231 -17.02 27.12 -1.74
N GLY A 232 -16.29 27.20 -0.63
CA GLY A 232 -16.33 28.33 0.31
C GLY A 232 -14.98 28.96 0.67
N ASP A 233 -13.87 28.28 0.40
CA ASP A 233 -12.52 28.69 0.80
C ASP A 233 -11.45 28.19 -0.17
N GLU A 234 -10.31 28.87 -0.22
CA GLU A 234 -9.11 28.42 -0.95
C GLU A 234 -7.99 28.13 0.05
N TRP A 235 -7.33 26.98 -0.13
CA TRP A 235 -6.32 26.45 0.80
C TRP A 235 -5.01 26.18 0.08
N LEU A 236 -3.91 26.28 0.83
CA LEU A 236 -2.59 25.78 0.44
C LEU A 236 -2.24 24.61 1.35
N LEU A 237 -1.95 23.46 0.74
CA LEU A 237 -1.37 22.30 1.40
C LEU A 237 0.13 22.26 1.11
N ASP A 238 0.89 22.25 2.18
CA ASP A 238 2.34 22.41 2.12
C ASP A 238 3.00 21.74 3.33
N SER A 239 4.02 20.93 3.08
CA SER A 239 4.81 20.19 4.07
C SER A 239 6.10 20.93 4.49
N GLY A 240 6.21 22.23 4.18
CA GLY A 240 7.39 23.04 4.49
C GLY A 240 8.56 22.66 3.58
N ASP A 241 9.74 22.43 4.16
CA ASP A 241 10.94 22.06 3.40
C ASP A 241 10.97 20.58 2.96
N GLY A 242 9.97 19.79 3.37
CA GLY A 242 9.88 18.36 3.06
C GLY A 242 8.88 18.03 1.97
N VAL A 243 8.95 16.80 1.45
CA VAL A 243 7.94 16.20 0.56
C VAL A 243 6.74 15.75 1.40
N ILE A 244 5.55 15.77 0.80
CA ILE A 244 4.36 15.21 1.44
C ILE A 244 4.50 13.68 1.51
N SER A 245 4.46 13.13 2.72
CA SER A 245 4.54 11.69 2.99
C SER A 245 3.59 11.32 4.14
N PRO A 246 3.33 10.01 4.39
CA PRO A 246 2.59 9.57 5.57
C PRO A 246 3.20 10.05 6.89
N SER A 247 4.54 10.09 6.98
CA SER A 247 5.29 10.56 8.15
C SER A 247 5.42 12.09 8.21
N ASN A 248 5.23 12.79 7.09
CA ASN A 248 5.25 14.25 6.98
C ASN A 248 3.98 14.78 6.29
N PRO A 249 2.82 14.75 6.98
CA PRO A 249 1.56 15.21 6.40
C PRO A 249 1.58 16.73 6.12
N PRO A 250 0.87 17.19 5.08
CA PRO A 250 0.86 18.60 4.72
C PRO A 250 0.05 19.43 5.72
N ASN A 251 0.53 20.64 5.99
CA ASN A 251 -0.22 21.63 6.75
C ASN A 251 -1.28 22.27 5.86
N SER A 252 -2.53 22.35 6.35
CA SER A 252 -3.61 23.07 5.69
C SER A 252 -3.59 24.56 6.07
N LYS A 253 -3.22 25.44 5.14
CA LYS A 253 -3.17 26.89 5.35
C LYS A 253 -4.25 27.57 4.51
N ARG A 254 -5.30 28.12 5.14
CA ARG A 254 -6.31 28.91 4.41
C ARG A 254 -5.68 30.16 3.81
N LYS A 255 -5.98 30.45 2.55
CA LYS A 255 -5.50 31.65 1.83
C LYS A 255 -6.61 32.68 1.70
N THR A 256 -7.78 32.27 1.25
CA THR A 256 -8.94 33.15 1.06
C THR A 256 -10.24 32.42 1.44
N LYS A 257 -11.31 33.20 1.66
CA LYS A 257 -12.68 32.73 1.98
C LYS A 257 -13.65 33.20 0.89
N PHE A 258 -13.21 33.22 -0.36
CA PHE A 258 -14.06 33.71 -1.47
C PHE A 258 -14.99 32.61 -1.96
N GLY A 259 -14.51 31.37 -1.97
CA GLY A 259 -15.23 30.23 -2.50
C GLY A 259 -15.07 30.12 -4.00
N SER A 260 -14.91 28.89 -4.46
CA SER A 260 -14.62 28.58 -5.85
C SER A 260 -15.82 27.96 -6.57
N ALA A 261 -16.02 28.36 -7.82
CA ALA A 261 -16.91 27.66 -8.74
C ALA A 261 -16.34 26.28 -9.10
N ASP A 262 -17.22 25.37 -9.52
CA ASP A 262 -16.86 24.00 -9.93
C ASP A 262 -16.23 23.97 -11.33
N LEU A 263 -15.09 24.64 -11.46
CA LEU A 263 -14.31 24.79 -12.69
C LEU A 263 -12.82 24.74 -12.35
N GLN A 264 -12.05 24.00 -13.16
CA GLN A 264 -10.62 23.84 -12.96
C GLN A 264 -9.88 25.19 -13.04
N ALA A 265 -9.22 25.57 -11.94
CA ALA A 265 -8.35 26.74 -11.91
C ALA A 265 -7.17 26.59 -12.88
N GLN A 266 -6.73 27.72 -13.42
CA GLN A 266 -5.65 27.79 -14.41
C GLN A 266 -4.42 28.47 -13.82
N LEU A 267 -3.26 27.86 -14.03
CA LEU A 267 -1.98 28.47 -13.70
C LEU A 267 -1.55 29.37 -14.86
N VAL A 268 -1.43 30.68 -14.59
CA VAL A 268 -0.96 31.67 -15.57
C VAL A 268 0.29 32.35 -15.01
N GLY A 269 1.47 31.98 -15.53
CA GLY A 269 2.74 32.40 -14.94
C GLY A 269 2.89 31.84 -13.53
N SER A 270 3.00 32.73 -12.53
CA SER A 270 3.13 32.36 -11.11
C SER A 270 1.84 32.54 -10.31
N VAL A 271 0.69 32.78 -10.96
CA VAL A 271 -0.59 33.00 -10.28
C VAL A 271 -1.63 31.96 -10.70
N VAL A 272 -2.46 31.55 -9.75
CA VAL A 272 -3.62 30.68 -10.01
C VAL A 272 -4.85 31.55 -10.20
N LEU A 273 -5.44 31.47 -11.38
CA LEU A 273 -6.72 32.10 -11.71
C LEU A 273 -7.85 31.09 -11.49
N PHE A 274 -8.83 31.48 -10.70
CA PHE A 274 -10.04 30.70 -10.45
C PHE A 274 -11.27 31.60 -10.56
N ILE A 275 -12.43 30.99 -10.78
CA ILE A 275 -13.69 31.69 -10.83
C ILE A 275 -14.33 31.59 -9.45
N GLN A 276 -14.70 32.74 -8.88
CA GLN A 276 -15.38 32.78 -7.59
C GLN A 276 -16.81 32.24 -7.72
N ARG A 277 -17.30 31.56 -6.67
CA ARG A 277 -18.72 31.21 -6.56
C ARG A 277 -19.55 32.48 -6.32
N GLY A 278 -20.51 32.73 -7.20
CA GLY A 278 -21.45 33.86 -7.10
C GLY A 278 -22.51 33.69 -6.01
#